data_AF-A0A832B7I1-F1
#
_entry.id   AF-A0A832B7I1-F1
#
_cell.length_a   1.000
_cell.length_b   1.000
_cell.length_c   1.000
_cell.angle_alpha   90.00
_cell.angle_beta   90.00
_cell.angle_gamma   90.00
#
_symmetry.space_group_name_H-M   'P 1'
#
loop_
_entity.id
_entity.type
_entity.pdbx_description
1 polymer ?
#
loop_
_entity_poly.entity_id
_entity_poly.type
_entity_poly.pdbx_seq_one_letter_code
_entity_poly.pdbx_strand_id
1 'polypeptide(L)'
;RFKARITLDEYDVSHARWVARPDAIGIADYPMDSHAVEPKTNWSTPDMGEGEFYLPQWTPWHQVPYGMMIPRKVKNLFVPTAVSATHVAYGTFRLEPIRMEFGEAVGIACWFCHRYGLSPEEVPVRQIQMELLKSERAAPGGFARDGVGAPGPCSHPAFLYYFPDVKPGDRRFLPIQWLGARGFYPCPEVAHRTPSSGMYAEPFRPRDAMTVAEAARLLTLLAARRTACGEEGPPVPSVESSGELTRGQAAKMLASFMGWDDAPQAPQRPGSAPHYADVDASSPYYRAAEALYAHWIDSSLWDFNCYAADGRKMFRPDIPVTRAQFAQMLFLAHLHIGPLFFDQPEDRAPIPITPQKR
;
A
#
# COMPACT_ATOMS: atom_id res chain seq x y z
N ARG A 1 -21.45 24.18 7.87
CA ARG A 1 -20.50 23.06 8.13
C ARG A 1 -19.54 22.96 6.95
N PHE A 2 -18.28 22.61 7.21
CA PHE A 2 -17.28 22.26 6.21
C PHE A 2 -17.74 21.02 5.39
N LYS A 3 -17.23 20.87 4.16
CA LYS A 3 -17.34 19.64 3.34
C LYS A 3 -16.09 19.49 2.45
N ALA A 4 -15.35 18.41 2.64
CA ALA A 4 -14.23 18.02 1.78
C ALA A 4 -14.65 17.09 0.63
N ARG A 5 -13.73 16.72 -0.25
CA ARG A 5 -13.96 15.79 -1.38
C ARG A 5 -14.60 14.49 -0.87
N ILE A 6 -14.06 13.90 0.18
CA ILE A 6 -14.67 12.80 0.94
C ILE A 6 -15.31 13.36 2.23
N THR A 7 -16.31 12.66 2.77
CA THR A 7 -16.80 12.87 4.14
C THR A 7 -17.06 11.51 4.73
N LEU A 8 -16.50 11.19 5.91
CA LEU A 8 -16.74 9.90 6.56
C LEU A 8 -17.90 9.98 7.55
N ASP A 9 -18.67 8.90 7.63
CA ASP A 9 -19.77 8.71 8.56
C ASP A 9 -19.62 7.42 9.40
N GLU A 10 -20.66 7.12 10.19
CA GLU A 10 -20.68 5.96 11.10
C GLU A 10 -20.66 4.63 10.34
N TYR A 11 -21.20 4.63 9.11
CA TYR A 11 -21.23 3.47 8.24
C TYR A 11 -19.85 3.23 7.63
N ASP A 12 -19.18 4.29 7.14
CA ASP A 12 -17.79 4.23 6.65
C ASP A 12 -16.83 3.67 7.71
N VAL A 13 -17.00 4.05 8.98
CA VAL A 13 -16.17 3.55 10.10
C VAL A 13 -16.50 2.11 10.45
N SER A 14 -17.77 1.81 10.75
CA SER A 14 -18.19 0.45 11.17
C SER A 14 -17.99 -0.61 10.08
N HIS A 15 -18.05 -0.21 8.80
CA HIS A 15 -17.84 -1.07 7.64
C HIS A 15 -16.51 -0.82 6.92
N ALA A 16 -15.54 -0.13 7.54
CA ALA A 16 -14.18 0.02 7.00
C ALA A 16 -13.52 -1.33 6.66
N ARG A 17 -13.92 -2.39 7.38
CA ARG A 17 -13.61 -3.81 7.10
C ARG A 17 -14.24 -4.37 5.80
N TRP A 18 -14.76 -3.53 4.89
CA TRP A 18 -15.26 -3.89 3.55
C TRP A 18 -14.71 -3.00 2.43
N VAL A 19 -14.15 -1.82 2.70
CA VAL A 19 -13.73 -0.84 1.67
C VAL A 19 -12.28 -0.43 1.90
N ALA A 20 -11.38 -0.94 1.04
CA ALA A 20 -10.01 -0.45 0.98
C ALA A 20 -9.99 0.98 0.41
N ARG A 21 -9.25 1.88 1.06
CA ARG A 21 -9.04 3.28 0.64
C ARG A 21 -7.65 3.40 -0.02
N PRO A 22 -7.54 3.36 -1.35
CA PRO A 22 -6.26 3.50 -2.04
C PRO A 22 -5.65 4.89 -1.86
N ASP A 23 -6.43 5.88 -1.42
CA ASP A 23 -6.02 7.24 -1.04
C ASP A 23 -5.75 7.40 0.47
N ALA A 24 -5.54 6.30 1.20
CA ALA A 24 -5.19 6.34 2.62
C ALA A 24 -3.87 7.07 2.89
N ILE A 25 -3.80 7.79 4.00
CA ILE A 25 -2.59 8.47 4.52
C ILE A 25 -2.22 8.06 5.95
N GLY A 26 -3.00 7.16 6.56
CA GLY A 26 -2.90 6.79 7.96
C GLY A 26 -4.02 5.83 8.37
N ILE A 27 -4.05 5.44 9.64
CA ILE A 27 -5.10 4.58 10.22
C ILE A 27 -5.57 5.10 11.58
N ALA A 28 -6.88 5.18 11.77
CA ALA A 28 -7.49 5.47 13.06
C ALA A 28 -7.96 4.18 13.73
N ASP A 29 -7.52 3.94 14.97
CA ASP A 29 -7.92 2.82 15.82
C ASP A 29 -8.31 3.33 17.22
N TYR A 30 -9.36 4.16 17.25
CA TYR A 30 -10.01 4.61 18.48
C TYR A 30 -11.53 4.54 18.29
N PRO A 31 -12.31 4.14 19.31
CA PRO A 31 -13.75 4.03 19.20
C PRO A 31 -14.47 5.31 18.79
N MET A 32 -15.58 5.18 18.06
CA MET A 32 -16.58 6.23 17.94
C MET A 32 -17.11 6.52 19.34
N ASP A 33 -16.85 7.72 19.83
CA ASP A 33 -17.20 8.14 21.17
C ASP A 33 -17.73 9.58 21.22
N SER A 34 -18.46 9.86 22.30
CA SER A 34 -19.06 11.14 22.64
C SER A 34 -19.14 11.24 24.15
N HIS A 35 -18.94 12.45 24.69
CA HIS A 35 -18.91 12.74 26.12
C HIS A 35 -20.05 13.72 26.41
N ALA A 36 -20.85 13.46 27.46
CA ALA A 36 -21.87 14.41 27.88
C ALA A 36 -21.24 15.73 28.34
N VAL A 37 -21.92 16.85 28.13
CA VAL A 37 -21.49 18.15 28.70
C VAL A 37 -22.19 18.45 30.03
N GLU A 38 -23.36 17.84 30.29
CA GLU A 38 -24.01 17.82 31.60
C GLU A 38 -23.87 16.45 32.32
N PRO A 39 -23.60 16.41 33.65
CA PRO A 39 -23.53 15.16 34.40
C PRO A 39 -24.86 14.40 34.42
N LYS A 40 -24.82 13.06 34.26
CA LYS A 40 -26.01 12.22 34.34
C LYS A 40 -26.72 12.34 35.71
N THR A 41 -27.95 12.83 35.69
CA THR A 41 -28.78 13.07 36.88
C THR A 41 -29.71 11.90 37.22
N ASN A 42 -30.23 11.17 36.22
CA ASN A 42 -31.21 10.09 36.42
C ASN A 42 -30.60 8.70 36.22
N TRP A 43 -30.13 8.08 37.30
CA TRP A 43 -29.52 6.74 37.28
C TRP A 43 -30.50 5.57 37.14
N SER A 44 -31.80 5.82 36.89
CA SER A 44 -32.78 4.77 36.58
C SER A 44 -32.82 4.35 35.11
N THR A 45 -32.22 5.14 34.20
CA THR A 45 -32.15 4.82 32.77
C THR A 45 -30.83 4.14 32.38
N PRO A 46 -30.82 3.25 31.35
CA PRO A 46 -29.64 2.48 30.96
C PRO A 46 -28.68 3.21 30.00
N ASP A 47 -28.96 4.46 29.60
CA ASP A 47 -28.03 5.31 28.86
C ASP A 47 -26.80 5.73 29.70
N MET A 48 -25.82 6.40 29.07
CA MET A 48 -24.66 6.96 29.79
C MET A 48 -24.87 8.43 30.20
N GLY A 49 -25.71 9.18 29.49
CA GLY A 49 -25.97 10.60 29.76
C GLY A 49 -26.50 11.33 28.52
N GLU A 50 -26.19 12.63 28.45
CA GLU A 50 -26.55 13.52 27.33
C GLU A 50 -25.78 13.17 26.04
N GLY A 51 -26.24 12.14 25.32
CA GLY A 51 -25.59 11.71 24.07
C GLY A 51 -24.18 11.12 24.28
N GLU A 52 -23.84 10.74 25.50
CA GLU A 52 -22.60 10.01 25.82
C GLU A 52 -22.67 8.58 25.29
N PHE A 53 -21.62 8.13 24.61
CA PHE A 53 -21.47 6.76 24.14
C PHE A 53 -20.00 6.40 23.91
N TYR A 54 -19.71 5.11 23.94
CA TYR A 54 -18.41 4.53 23.59
C TYR A 54 -18.66 3.23 22.82
N LEU A 55 -18.28 3.17 21.54
CA LEU A 55 -18.70 2.10 20.62
C LEU A 55 -17.53 1.23 20.09
N PRO A 56 -16.67 0.63 20.94
CA PRO A 56 -15.50 -0.14 20.50
C PRO A 56 -15.89 -1.37 19.68
N GLN A 57 -17.01 -2.03 20.01
CA GLN A 57 -17.51 -3.21 19.29
C GLN A 57 -17.96 -2.90 17.85
N TRP A 58 -18.21 -1.62 17.54
CA TRP A 58 -18.64 -1.14 16.22
C TRP A 58 -17.59 -0.26 15.53
N THR A 59 -16.41 -0.12 16.13
CA THR A 59 -15.32 0.71 15.60
C THR A 59 -14.07 -0.12 15.37
N PRO A 60 -13.95 -0.77 14.20
CA PRO A 60 -12.69 -1.36 13.79
C PRO A 60 -11.64 -0.27 13.47
N TRP A 61 -10.35 -0.61 13.53
CA TRP A 61 -9.33 0.23 12.89
C TRP A 61 -9.72 0.51 11.43
N HIS A 62 -9.54 1.74 10.96
CA HIS A 62 -10.00 2.17 9.64
C HIS A 62 -9.01 3.12 8.97
N GLN A 63 -8.92 3.04 7.65
CA GLN A 63 -8.01 3.88 6.86
C GLN A 63 -8.52 5.31 6.78
N VAL A 64 -7.61 6.28 6.88
CA VAL A 64 -7.91 7.71 6.73
C VAL A 64 -7.65 8.15 5.28
N PRO A 65 -8.68 8.39 4.44
CA PRO A 65 -8.50 8.90 3.09
C PRO A 65 -8.10 10.38 3.07
N TYR A 66 -7.05 10.72 2.31
CA TYR A 66 -6.56 12.09 2.10
C TYR A 66 -7.68 13.08 1.72
N GLY A 67 -8.66 12.63 0.93
CA GLY A 67 -9.78 13.45 0.47
C GLY A 67 -10.68 14.05 1.56
N MET A 68 -10.57 13.65 2.84
CA MET A 68 -11.30 14.28 3.95
C MET A 68 -10.77 15.66 4.37
N MET A 69 -9.54 16.01 3.96
CA MET A 69 -8.86 17.28 4.31
C MET A 69 -9.00 18.35 3.23
N ILE A 70 -9.54 18.01 2.07
CA ILE A 70 -9.47 18.79 0.82
C ILE A 70 -10.83 19.46 0.51
N PRO A 71 -10.98 20.80 0.70
CA PRO A 71 -12.28 21.48 0.61
C PRO A 71 -12.94 21.42 -0.78
N ARG A 72 -14.25 21.15 -0.87
CA ARG A 72 -14.98 21.22 -2.17
C ARG A 72 -15.21 22.63 -2.72
N LYS A 73 -14.96 23.68 -1.91
CA LYS A 73 -15.34 25.08 -2.22
C LYS A 73 -14.20 26.10 -2.08
N VAL A 74 -13.08 25.71 -1.48
CA VAL A 74 -11.94 26.61 -1.22
C VAL A 74 -10.70 25.93 -1.78
N LYS A 75 -10.25 26.40 -2.94
CA LYS A 75 -9.04 25.89 -3.58
C LYS A 75 -7.80 26.31 -2.80
N ASN A 76 -6.72 25.54 -2.97
CA ASN A 76 -5.41 25.80 -2.35
C ASN A 76 -5.43 25.96 -0.82
N LEU A 77 -6.22 25.13 -0.14
CA LEU A 77 -6.32 25.06 1.31
C LEU A 77 -6.33 23.59 1.77
N PHE A 78 -5.57 23.30 2.82
CA PHE A 78 -5.65 22.03 3.57
C PHE A 78 -6.40 22.25 4.90
N VAL A 79 -7.16 21.26 5.33
CA VAL A 79 -7.87 21.28 6.63
C VAL A 79 -7.54 19.99 7.43
N PRO A 80 -6.36 19.90 8.06
CA PRO A 80 -5.88 18.71 8.79
C PRO A 80 -6.38 18.62 10.25
N THR A 81 -7.45 19.34 10.62
CA THR A 81 -8.01 19.26 11.98
C THR A 81 -9.52 19.19 11.95
N ALA A 82 -10.18 20.21 11.39
CA ALA A 82 -11.63 20.20 11.15
C ALA A 82 -11.98 19.36 9.89
N VAL A 83 -11.49 18.12 9.84
CA VAL A 83 -11.68 17.18 8.73
C VAL A 83 -13.16 16.89 8.49
N SER A 84 -13.50 16.51 7.26
CA SER A 84 -14.89 16.28 6.89
C SER A 84 -15.37 14.91 7.39
N ALA A 85 -16.07 14.91 8.53
CA ALA A 85 -16.72 13.73 9.11
C ALA A 85 -18.08 14.10 9.74
N THR A 86 -18.90 13.09 10.06
CA THR A 86 -20.03 13.27 11.00
C THR A 86 -19.51 13.45 12.43
N HIS A 87 -20.40 13.85 13.35
CA HIS A 87 -20.02 14.03 14.76
C HIS A 87 -19.51 12.74 15.40
N VAL A 88 -20.19 11.62 15.15
CA VAL A 88 -19.89 10.30 15.72
C VAL A 88 -18.60 9.73 15.11
N ALA A 89 -18.42 9.83 13.78
CA ALA A 89 -17.19 9.42 13.12
C ALA A 89 -15.98 10.29 13.52
N TYR A 90 -16.18 11.59 13.76
CA TYR A 90 -15.10 12.48 14.22
C TYR A 90 -14.54 12.10 15.61
N GLY A 91 -15.26 11.30 16.40
CA GLY A 91 -14.78 10.68 17.64
C GLY A 91 -13.48 9.89 17.44
N THR A 92 -13.30 9.25 16.28
CA THR A 92 -12.11 8.43 15.98
C THR A 92 -10.89 9.27 15.55
N PHE A 93 -11.12 10.40 14.87
CA PHE A 93 -10.08 11.28 14.34
C PHE A 93 -9.60 12.36 15.33
N ARG A 94 -10.22 12.45 16.51
CA ARG A 94 -9.94 13.53 17.47
C ARG A 94 -8.64 13.34 18.28
N LEU A 95 -7.95 12.20 18.16
CA LEU A 95 -6.73 11.92 18.92
C LEU A 95 -5.48 12.57 18.31
N GLU A 96 -4.53 12.90 19.19
CA GLU A 96 -3.22 13.47 18.87
C GLU A 96 -2.42 12.66 17.82
N PRO A 97 -2.21 11.33 17.94
CA PRO A 97 -1.52 10.54 16.92
C PRO A 97 -2.16 10.67 15.52
N ILE A 98 -3.49 10.67 15.44
CA ILE A 98 -4.21 10.76 14.16
C ILE A 98 -4.06 12.16 13.55
N ARG A 99 -4.09 13.20 14.39
CA ARG A 99 -3.75 14.58 13.96
C ARG A 99 -2.29 14.73 13.52
N MET A 100 -1.37 13.93 14.07
CA MET A 100 0.03 13.90 13.61
C MET A 100 0.15 13.27 12.22
N GLU A 101 -0.54 12.15 11.94
CA GLU A 101 -0.63 11.57 10.58
C GLU A 101 -1.17 12.61 9.58
N PHE A 102 -2.21 13.36 9.95
CA PHE A 102 -2.80 14.41 9.10
C PHE A 102 -1.80 15.55 8.86
N GLY A 103 -1.06 15.96 9.89
CA GLY A 103 -0.02 16.99 9.79
C GLY A 103 1.16 16.57 8.91
N GLU A 104 1.62 15.33 9.03
CA GLU A 104 2.73 14.79 8.22
C GLU A 104 2.31 14.64 6.74
N ALA A 105 1.14 14.04 6.48
CA ALA A 105 0.60 13.90 5.14
C ALA A 105 0.36 15.26 4.45
N VAL A 106 -0.12 16.27 5.18
CA VAL A 106 -0.26 17.64 4.65
C VAL A 106 1.09 18.33 4.47
N GLY A 107 2.07 18.12 5.35
CA GLY A 107 3.44 18.64 5.17
C GLY A 107 4.08 18.12 3.88
N ILE A 108 3.97 16.82 3.64
CA ILE A 108 4.41 16.16 2.41
C ILE A 108 3.64 16.69 1.19
N ALA A 109 2.31 16.79 1.26
CA ALA A 109 1.49 17.30 0.17
C ALA A 109 1.81 18.77 -0.16
N CYS A 110 2.01 19.62 0.84
CA CYS A 110 2.47 21.01 0.68
C CYS A 110 3.83 21.10 -0.04
N TRP A 111 4.76 20.16 0.21
CA TRP A 111 6.01 20.09 -0.53
C TRP A 111 5.76 19.76 -2.01
N PHE A 112 4.90 18.79 -2.33
CA PHE A 112 4.53 18.51 -3.73
C PHE A 112 3.85 19.69 -4.41
N CYS A 113 2.90 20.37 -3.74
CA CYS A 113 2.27 21.60 -4.23
C CYS A 113 3.32 22.68 -4.56
N HIS A 114 4.22 22.98 -3.62
CA HIS A 114 5.26 24.00 -3.80
C HIS A 114 6.29 23.61 -4.86
N ARG A 115 6.72 22.34 -4.89
CA ARG A 115 7.78 21.84 -5.77
C ARG A 115 7.37 21.76 -7.23
N TYR A 116 6.12 21.39 -7.50
CA TYR A 116 5.62 21.10 -8.85
C TYR A 116 4.51 22.04 -9.33
N GLY A 117 4.08 23.01 -8.50
CA GLY A 117 3.02 23.97 -8.83
C GLY A 117 1.60 23.40 -8.76
N LEU A 118 1.42 22.25 -8.10
CA LEU A 118 0.14 21.56 -7.95
C LEU A 118 -0.72 22.25 -6.87
N SER A 119 -2.04 22.18 -7.00
CA SER A 119 -2.96 22.44 -5.88
C SER A 119 -3.19 21.17 -5.03
N PRO A 120 -3.75 21.28 -3.82
CA PRO A 120 -4.04 20.14 -2.94
C PRO A 120 -4.93 19.05 -3.57
N GLU A 121 -5.73 19.39 -4.59
CA GLU A 121 -6.58 18.45 -5.34
C GLU A 121 -5.82 17.66 -6.40
N GLU A 122 -4.64 18.13 -6.82
CA GLU A 122 -3.84 17.59 -7.94
C GLU A 122 -2.60 16.80 -7.48
N VAL A 123 -2.31 16.77 -6.17
CA VAL A 123 -1.21 15.95 -5.61
C VAL A 123 -1.60 14.47 -5.69
N PRO A 124 -0.87 13.62 -6.44
CA PRO A 124 -1.18 12.20 -6.51
C PRO A 124 -0.92 11.54 -5.15
N VAL A 125 -1.97 11.03 -4.51
CA VAL A 125 -1.89 10.52 -3.12
C VAL A 125 -0.89 9.37 -2.99
N ARG A 126 -0.69 8.59 -4.07
CA ARG A 126 0.37 7.58 -4.17
C ARG A 126 1.76 8.16 -3.85
N GLN A 127 2.07 9.41 -4.22
CA GLN A 127 3.36 10.03 -3.90
C GLN A 127 3.47 10.41 -2.42
N ILE A 128 2.37 10.88 -1.80
CA ILE A 128 2.31 11.12 -0.35
C ILE A 128 2.57 9.80 0.40
N GLN A 129 1.90 8.72 -0.01
CA GLN A 129 2.11 7.36 0.51
C GLN A 129 3.55 6.87 0.35
N MET A 130 4.20 7.18 -0.80
CA MET A 130 5.58 6.79 -1.05
C MET A 130 6.60 7.53 -0.18
N GLU A 131 6.28 8.73 0.32
CA GLU A 131 7.08 9.40 1.34
C GLU A 131 6.76 8.86 2.75
N LEU A 132 5.47 8.76 3.11
CA LEU A 132 4.99 8.25 4.42
C LEU A 132 5.48 6.83 4.76
N LEU A 133 5.76 6.00 3.74
CA LEU A 133 6.25 4.63 3.91
C LEU A 133 7.78 4.49 3.95
N LYS A 134 8.56 5.57 3.82
CA LYS A 134 10.03 5.50 3.85
C LYS A 134 10.53 5.14 5.24
N SER A 135 11.27 4.03 5.30
CA SER A 135 11.88 3.51 6.53
C SER A 135 13.36 3.84 6.57
N GLU A 136 13.66 5.12 6.83
CA GLU A 136 15.01 5.54 7.20
C GLU A 136 15.37 4.91 8.55
N ARG A 137 16.23 3.88 8.51
CA ARG A 137 16.89 3.32 9.70
C ARG A 137 17.96 4.28 10.23
N ALA A 138 17.53 5.45 10.68
CA ALA A 138 18.19 6.08 11.80
C ALA A 138 18.17 5.12 13.00
N ALA A 139 19.30 5.01 13.70
CA ALA A 139 19.24 4.65 15.12
C ALA A 139 18.46 5.77 15.87
N PRO A 140 17.85 5.50 17.04
CA PRO A 140 17.13 6.53 17.79
C PRO A 140 17.95 7.82 17.95
N GLY A 141 17.41 8.94 17.46
CA GLY A 141 18.10 10.25 17.42
C GLY A 141 18.87 10.58 16.13
N GLY A 142 18.81 9.73 15.09
CA GLY A 142 19.35 10.05 13.77
C GLY A 142 18.40 10.89 12.90
N PHE A 143 18.92 11.36 11.76
CA PHE A 143 18.21 12.15 10.75
C PHE A 143 17.86 11.30 9.52
N ALA A 144 16.72 11.59 8.91
CA ALA A 144 16.31 11.03 7.62
C ALA A 144 17.27 11.52 6.51
N ARG A 145 17.77 10.59 5.70
CA ARG A 145 18.73 10.86 4.61
C ARG A 145 18.06 10.90 3.24
N ASP A 146 16.86 10.33 3.11
CA ASP A 146 16.02 10.42 1.92
C ASP A 146 14.63 11.01 2.21
N GLY A 147 13.92 11.36 1.14
CA GLY A 147 12.55 11.87 1.21
C GLY A 147 12.38 13.36 1.55
N VAL A 148 11.12 13.77 1.66
CA VAL A 148 10.71 15.15 1.90
C VAL A 148 11.16 15.61 3.30
N GLY A 149 12.01 16.63 3.34
CA GLY A 149 12.51 17.22 4.59
C GLY A 149 13.90 16.72 5.02
N ALA A 150 14.53 15.82 4.28
CA ALA A 150 15.91 15.38 4.56
C ALA A 150 16.94 16.53 4.33
N PRO A 151 17.94 16.71 5.22
CA PRO A 151 18.11 16.05 6.52
C PRO A 151 17.27 16.68 7.63
N GLY A 152 16.38 15.88 8.21
CA GLY A 152 15.48 16.25 9.31
C GLY A 152 15.28 15.09 10.29
N PRO A 153 14.67 15.29 11.47
CA PRO A 153 14.43 14.19 12.42
C PRO A 153 13.51 13.13 11.79
N CYS A 154 13.84 11.84 11.95
CA CYS A 154 13.02 10.77 11.40
C CYS A 154 11.62 10.72 12.02
N SER A 155 10.58 10.77 11.19
CA SER A 155 9.31 10.12 11.50
C SER A 155 9.46 8.60 11.46
N HIS A 156 8.50 7.89 12.06
CA HIS A 156 8.38 6.44 11.87
C HIS A 156 7.46 6.19 10.67
N PRO A 157 7.73 5.18 9.82
CA PRO A 157 6.86 4.85 8.69
C PRO A 157 5.39 4.70 9.10
N ALA A 158 4.51 5.43 8.44
CA ALA A 158 3.08 5.39 8.72
C ALA A 158 2.49 4.03 8.33
N PHE A 159 1.37 3.66 8.96
CA PHE A 159 0.57 2.52 8.53
C PHE A 159 -0.55 3.02 7.61
N LEU A 160 -0.63 2.45 6.41
CA LEU A 160 -1.74 2.69 5.48
C LEU A 160 -2.78 1.55 5.53
N TYR A 161 -2.40 0.40 6.09
CA TYR A 161 -3.26 -0.76 6.33
C TYR A 161 -2.68 -1.61 7.48
N TYR A 162 -3.44 -1.92 8.52
CA TYR A 162 -2.92 -2.67 9.65
C TYR A 162 -2.88 -4.18 9.40
N PHE A 163 -1.68 -4.77 9.56
CA PHE A 163 -1.47 -6.21 9.71
C PHE A 163 -0.70 -6.43 11.03
N PRO A 164 -1.17 -7.30 11.95
CA PRO A 164 -0.60 -7.41 13.31
C PRO A 164 0.84 -7.94 13.36
N ASP A 165 1.32 -8.55 12.28
CA ASP A 165 2.61 -9.23 12.16
C ASP A 165 3.61 -8.53 11.20
N VAL A 166 3.30 -7.31 10.76
CA VAL A 166 4.14 -6.51 9.85
C VAL A 166 4.48 -5.17 10.49
N LYS A 167 5.78 -4.88 10.63
CA LYS A 167 6.28 -3.73 11.42
C LYS A 167 7.14 -2.79 10.57
N PRO A 168 7.19 -1.48 10.86
CA PRO A 168 7.97 -0.48 10.12
C PRO A 168 9.46 -0.81 9.86
N GLY A 169 10.06 -1.69 10.66
CA GLY A 169 11.45 -2.15 10.50
C GLY A 169 11.66 -3.39 9.63
N ASP A 170 10.59 -4.02 9.13
CA ASP A 170 10.64 -5.20 8.26
C ASP A 170 11.10 -4.84 6.84
N ARG A 171 11.97 -5.68 6.26
CA ARG A 171 12.60 -5.48 4.93
C ARG A 171 11.60 -5.21 3.79
N ARG A 172 10.31 -5.54 3.96
CA ARG A 172 9.25 -5.44 2.95
C ARG A 172 8.01 -4.70 3.47
N PHE A 173 8.15 -3.87 4.50
CA PHE A 173 7.05 -3.07 5.06
C PHE A 173 6.34 -2.23 3.99
N LEU A 174 7.09 -1.39 3.26
CA LEU A 174 6.58 -0.51 2.22
C LEU A 174 5.70 -1.23 1.16
N PRO A 175 6.17 -2.27 0.44
CA PRO A 175 5.33 -2.94 -0.56
C PRO A 175 4.11 -3.64 0.03
N ILE A 176 4.20 -4.17 1.26
CA ILE A 176 3.05 -4.79 1.95
C ILE A 176 2.00 -3.75 2.31
N GLN A 177 2.41 -2.61 2.91
CA GLN A 177 1.51 -1.51 3.25
C GLN A 177 0.86 -0.90 2.00
N TRP A 178 1.66 -0.65 0.96
CA TRP A 178 1.22 0.00 -0.27
C TRP A 178 0.17 -0.84 -1.03
N LEU A 179 0.34 -2.17 -1.07
CA LEU A 179 -0.63 -3.11 -1.65
C LEU A 179 -1.82 -3.38 -0.69
N GLY A 180 -1.59 -3.43 0.61
CA GLY A 180 -2.62 -3.58 1.64
C GLY A 180 -3.64 -2.44 1.59
N ALA A 181 -3.15 -1.20 1.51
CA ALA A 181 -3.99 0.00 1.41
C ALA A 181 -4.93 -0.01 0.18
N ARG A 182 -4.52 -0.74 -0.86
CA ARG A 182 -5.25 -0.96 -2.12
C ARG A 182 -6.16 -2.18 -2.09
N GLY A 183 -6.22 -2.94 -0.98
CA GLY A 183 -7.08 -4.12 -0.86
C GLY A 183 -6.63 -5.34 -1.66
N PHE A 184 -5.32 -5.47 -1.94
CA PHE A 184 -4.78 -6.67 -2.58
C PHE A 184 -4.78 -7.87 -1.65
N TYR A 185 -4.42 -7.64 -0.38
CA TYR A 185 -4.36 -8.68 0.64
C TYR A 185 -5.66 -8.68 1.47
N PRO A 186 -6.09 -9.86 1.97
CA PRO A 186 -7.43 -10.02 2.49
C PRO A 186 -7.68 -9.16 3.74
N CYS A 187 -8.76 -8.39 3.71
CA CYS A 187 -9.52 -8.15 4.93
C CYS A 187 -10.23 -9.46 5.30
N PRO A 188 -10.29 -9.87 6.58
CA PRO A 188 -11.02 -11.07 7.00
C PRO A 188 -12.46 -11.11 6.49
N GLU A 189 -12.91 -12.28 6.03
CA GLU A 189 -14.30 -12.52 5.64
C GLU A 189 -15.26 -12.21 6.80
N VAL A 190 -16.50 -11.87 6.46
CA VAL A 190 -17.50 -11.41 7.44
C VAL A 190 -17.90 -12.51 8.42
N ALA A 191 -17.86 -13.78 7.98
CA ALA A 191 -18.32 -14.94 8.74
C ALA A 191 -17.49 -15.29 10.00
N HIS A 192 -16.24 -14.82 10.10
CA HIS A 192 -15.35 -15.15 11.23
C HIS A 192 -15.26 -14.06 12.31
N ARG A 193 -16.10 -13.02 12.21
CA ARG A 193 -16.12 -11.87 13.12
C ARG A 193 -17.05 -12.16 14.30
N THR A 194 -16.51 -12.29 15.51
CA THR A 194 -17.29 -12.27 16.75
C THR A 194 -17.08 -10.92 17.47
N PRO A 195 -18.01 -10.49 18.35
CA PRO A 195 -17.81 -9.28 19.15
C PRO A 195 -16.56 -9.32 20.05
N SER A 196 -16.03 -10.52 20.32
CA SER A 196 -14.80 -10.74 21.09
C SER A 196 -13.54 -10.93 20.23
N SER A 197 -13.65 -11.15 18.91
CA SER A 197 -12.50 -11.25 17.98
C SER A 197 -12.28 -9.99 17.12
N GLY A 198 -13.24 -9.06 17.09
CA GLY A 198 -13.36 -7.97 16.09
C GLY A 198 -12.23 -6.93 15.99
N MET A 199 -11.18 -7.01 16.81
CA MET A 199 -10.04 -6.07 16.78
C MET A 199 -8.91 -6.50 15.82
N TYR A 200 -8.71 -7.80 15.61
CA TYR A 200 -7.57 -8.29 14.84
C TYR A 200 -7.85 -8.29 13.33
N ALA A 201 -6.96 -7.66 12.55
CA ALA A 201 -6.83 -7.99 11.13
C ALA A 201 -6.16 -9.36 10.97
N GLU A 202 -6.40 -10.02 9.84
CA GLU A 202 -5.65 -11.23 9.49
C GLU A 202 -4.15 -10.90 9.43
N PRO A 203 -3.26 -11.74 9.98
CA PRO A 203 -1.83 -11.59 9.78
C PRO A 203 -1.49 -11.71 8.28
N PHE A 204 -0.59 -10.84 7.81
CA PHE A 204 -0.10 -10.88 6.45
C PHE A 204 0.73 -12.13 6.17
N ARG A 205 1.39 -12.68 7.20
CA ARG A 205 2.30 -13.84 7.19
C ARG A 205 3.47 -13.67 6.22
N PRO A 206 4.39 -12.72 6.46
CA PRO A 206 5.41 -12.32 5.47
C PRO A 206 6.44 -13.40 5.12
N ARG A 207 6.55 -14.46 5.94
CA ARG A 207 7.53 -15.55 5.79
C ARG A 207 6.94 -16.82 5.18
N ASP A 208 5.63 -17.03 5.28
CA ASP A 208 4.96 -18.20 4.73
C ASP A 208 5.11 -18.21 3.20
N ALA A 209 5.16 -19.41 2.61
CA ALA A 209 5.14 -19.58 1.17
C ALA A 209 3.87 -18.98 0.57
N MET A 210 4.03 -18.28 -0.55
CA MET A 210 2.91 -17.82 -1.36
C MET A 210 2.30 -19.03 -2.07
N THR A 211 0.98 -19.23 -1.99
CA THR A 211 0.35 -20.29 -2.80
C THR A 211 0.13 -19.82 -4.24
N VAL A 212 0.11 -20.76 -5.18
CA VAL A 212 -0.22 -20.50 -6.59
C VAL A 212 -1.60 -19.83 -6.71
N ALA A 213 -2.58 -20.31 -5.93
CA ALA A 213 -3.94 -19.77 -5.88
C ALA A 213 -3.98 -18.32 -5.36
N GLU A 214 -3.16 -17.96 -4.38
CA GLU A 214 -3.06 -16.57 -3.91
C GLU A 214 -2.49 -15.64 -4.97
N ALA A 215 -1.40 -16.02 -5.62
CA ALA A 215 -0.81 -15.23 -6.71
C ALA A 215 -1.80 -15.04 -7.87
N ALA A 216 -2.51 -16.11 -8.26
CA ALA A 216 -3.55 -16.03 -9.27
C ALA A 216 -4.69 -15.05 -8.88
N ARG A 217 -5.15 -15.06 -7.62
CA ARG A 217 -6.15 -14.09 -7.13
C ARG A 217 -5.66 -12.64 -7.23
N LEU A 218 -4.39 -12.36 -6.89
CA LEU A 218 -3.82 -11.01 -6.99
C LEU A 218 -3.74 -10.52 -8.45
N LEU A 219 -3.34 -11.40 -9.38
CA LEU A 219 -3.31 -11.06 -10.81
C LEU A 219 -4.72 -10.92 -11.41
N THR A 220 -5.71 -11.67 -10.92
CA THR A 220 -7.13 -11.47 -11.28
C THR A 220 -7.67 -10.13 -10.78
N LEU A 221 -7.30 -9.68 -9.58
CA LEU A 221 -7.66 -8.35 -9.10
C LEU A 221 -7.07 -7.23 -9.98
N LEU A 222 -5.83 -7.40 -10.45
CA LEU A 222 -5.20 -6.48 -11.41
C LEU A 222 -5.89 -6.50 -12.77
N ALA A 223 -6.20 -7.68 -13.31
CA ALA A 223 -6.93 -7.80 -14.58
C ALA A 223 -8.30 -7.10 -14.51
N ALA A 224 -9.04 -7.29 -13.41
CA ALA A 224 -10.33 -6.62 -13.20
C ALA A 224 -10.20 -5.09 -13.16
N ARG A 225 -9.15 -4.55 -12.53
CA ARG A 225 -8.86 -3.10 -12.52
C ARG A 225 -8.49 -2.58 -13.90
N ARG A 226 -7.58 -3.25 -14.61
CA ARG A 226 -7.17 -2.92 -15.98
C ARG A 226 -8.40 -2.80 -16.90
N THR A 227 -9.28 -3.81 -16.89
CA THR A 227 -10.54 -3.79 -17.64
C THR A 227 -11.47 -2.64 -17.22
N ALA A 228 -11.61 -2.38 -15.91
CA ALA A 228 -12.42 -1.26 -15.41
C ALA A 228 -11.87 0.13 -15.82
N CYS A 229 -10.56 0.25 -16.03
CA CYS A 229 -9.90 1.45 -16.54
C CYS A 229 -9.98 1.61 -18.07
N GLY A 230 -10.59 0.64 -18.77
CA GLY A 230 -10.73 0.62 -20.24
C GLY A 230 -9.51 0.07 -20.98
N GLU A 231 -8.64 -0.69 -20.30
CA GLU A 231 -7.39 -1.22 -20.85
C GLU A 231 -7.50 -2.72 -21.13
N GLU A 232 -7.10 -3.14 -22.32
CA GLU A 232 -6.91 -4.56 -22.68
C GLU A 232 -5.47 -5.01 -22.40
N GLY A 233 -5.23 -6.33 -22.42
CA GLY A 233 -3.92 -6.92 -22.20
C GLY A 233 -4.01 -8.44 -22.04
N PRO A 234 -2.89 -9.14 -21.78
CA PRO A 234 -2.88 -10.59 -21.68
C PRO A 234 -3.85 -11.10 -20.59
N PRO A 235 -4.45 -12.29 -20.76
CA PRO A 235 -5.29 -12.90 -19.74
C PRO A 235 -4.48 -13.25 -18.49
N VAL A 236 -5.15 -13.43 -17.36
CA VAL A 236 -4.51 -14.01 -16.18
C VAL A 236 -4.03 -15.42 -16.53
N PRO A 237 -2.75 -15.77 -16.32
CA PRO A 237 -2.26 -17.11 -16.64
C PRO A 237 -3.07 -18.19 -15.91
N SER A 238 -3.63 -19.14 -16.66
CA SER A 238 -4.27 -20.33 -16.10
C SER A 238 -3.21 -21.22 -15.45
N VAL A 239 -3.26 -21.40 -14.14
CA VAL A 239 -2.29 -22.24 -13.40
C VAL A 239 -3.01 -23.46 -12.83
N GLU A 240 -2.64 -24.64 -13.34
CA GLU A 240 -3.32 -25.91 -13.05
C GLU A 240 -2.90 -26.54 -11.71
N SER A 241 -1.91 -25.97 -11.02
CA SER A 241 -1.29 -26.53 -9.82
C SER A 241 -1.83 -25.93 -8.52
N SER A 242 -2.30 -26.79 -7.61
CA SER A 242 -2.35 -26.48 -6.18
C SER A 242 -0.96 -26.63 -5.56
N GLY A 243 -0.64 -25.82 -4.55
CA GLY A 243 0.63 -25.88 -3.81
C GLY A 243 1.31 -24.53 -3.62
N GLU A 244 2.56 -24.59 -3.14
CA GLU A 244 3.46 -23.45 -3.00
C GLU A 244 3.96 -22.97 -4.37
N LEU A 245 4.05 -21.65 -4.55
CA LEU A 245 4.53 -21.02 -5.77
C LEU A 245 6.06 -20.91 -5.73
N THR A 246 6.76 -21.50 -6.71
CA THR A 246 8.22 -21.37 -6.81
C THR A 246 8.63 -20.01 -7.39
N ARG A 247 9.87 -19.57 -7.17
CA ARG A 247 10.43 -18.33 -7.74
C ARG A 247 10.35 -18.32 -9.28
N GLY A 248 10.57 -19.46 -9.92
CA GLY A 248 10.45 -19.64 -11.37
C GLY A 248 9.01 -19.51 -11.88
N GLN A 249 8.06 -20.15 -11.18
CA GLN A 249 6.64 -20.00 -11.48
C GLN A 249 6.17 -18.56 -11.28
N ALA A 250 6.57 -17.91 -10.17
CA ALA A 250 6.25 -16.52 -9.87
C ALA A 250 6.76 -15.54 -10.94
N ALA A 251 7.99 -15.74 -11.42
CA ALA A 251 8.55 -14.97 -12.53
C ALA A 251 7.75 -15.18 -13.82
N LYS A 252 7.43 -16.43 -14.17
CA LYS A 252 6.66 -16.74 -15.39
C LYS A 252 5.24 -16.17 -15.33
N MET A 253 4.56 -16.27 -14.19
CA MET A 253 3.24 -15.67 -13.99
C MET A 253 3.29 -14.15 -14.14
N LEU A 254 4.29 -13.49 -13.56
CA LEU A 254 4.43 -12.04 -13.61
C LEU A 254 4.84 -11.53 -15.00
N ALA A 255 5.87 -12.12 -15.62
CA ALA A 255 6.33 -11.75 -16.95
C ALA A 255 5.21 -11.90 -18.00
N SER A 256 4.48 -13.01 -17.96
CA SER A 256 3.36 -13.27 -18.87
C SER A 256 2.19 -12.33 -18.64
N PHE A 257 1.81 -12.07 -17.38
CA PHE A 257 0.77 -11.09 -17.04
C PHE A 257 1.13 -9.65 -17.45
N MET A 258 2.41 -9.31 -17.40
CA MET A 258 2.93 -7.99 -17.77
C MET A 258 3.27 -7.84 -19.27
N GLY A 259 3.15 -8.90 -20.08
CA GLY A 259 3.56 -8.89 -21.49
C GLY A 259 5.07 -8.81 -21.72
N TRP A 260 5.88 -9.11 -20.71
CA TRP A 260 7.35 -9.04 -20.78
C TRP A 260 7.99 -10.21 -21.53
N ASP A 261 7.27 -11.32 -21.76
CA ASP A 261 7.78 -12.49 -22.49
C ASP A 261 8.15 -12.17 -23.96
N ASP A 262 7.53 -11.13 -24.55
CA ASP A 262 7.77 -10.59 -25.90
C ASP A 262 8.56 -9.27 -25.90
N ALA A 263 8.90 -8.72 -24.72
CA ALA A 263 9.63 -7.46 -24.64
C ALA A 263 11.06 -7.61 -25.22
N PRO A 264 11.57 -6.61 -25.95
CA PRO A 264 12.94 -6.65 -26.45
C PRO A 264 13.92 -6.68 -25.27
N GLN A 265 14.53 -7.84 -25.04
CA GLN A 265 15.46 -8.05 -23.93
C GLN A 265 16.53 -6.95 -23.94
N ALA A 266 16.77 -6.32 -22.78
CA ALA A 266 17.80 -5.31 -22.61
C ALA A 266 19.12 -5.86 -23.20
N PRO A 267 19.78 -5.15 -24.14
CA PRO A 267 20.56 -5.79 -25.20
C PRO A 267 21.79 -6.56 -24.71
N GLN A 268 21.55 -7.82 -24.37
CA GLN A 268 22.55 -8.87 -24.25
C GLN A 268 23.36 -8.88 -25.55
N ARG A 269 24.66 -8.60 -25.44
CA ARG A 269 25.56 -8.64 -26.60
C ARG A 269 25.54 -10.07 -27.16
N PRO A 270 25.50 -10.31 -28.47
CA PRO A 270 25.53 -11.66 -29.02
C PRO A 270 26.72 -12.47 -28.44
N GLY A 271 26.40 -13.49 -27.63
CA GLY A 271 27.39 -14.28 -26.88
C GLY A 271 27.63 -13.89 -25.40
N SER A 272 26.85 -12.99 -24.80
CA SER A 272 26.86 -12.81 -23.33
C SER A 272 26.28 -14.04 -22.61
N ALA A 273 26.81 -14.32 -21.43
CA ALA A 273 26.29 -15.38 -20.57
C ALA A 273 25.00 -14.91 -19.86
N PRO A 274 24.08 -15.84 -19.49
CA PRO A 274 22.94 -15.56 -18.62
C PRO A 274 23.35 -14.83 -17.34
N HIS A 275 22.52 -13.90 -16.86
CA HIS A 275 22.77 -13.16 -15.62
C HIS A 275 22.73 -14.07 -14.37
N TYR A 276 22.07 -15.22 -14.50
CA TYR A 276 21.93 -16.24 -13.47
C TYR A 276 22.81 -17.47 -13.75
N ALA A 277 23.44 -18.02 -12.71
CA ALA A 277 24.30 -19.20 -12.82
C ALA A 277 23.53 -20.52 -12.85
N ASP A 278 22.29 -20.52 -12.34
CA ASP A 278 21.39 -21.66 -12.14
C ASP A 278 20.13 -21.62 -13.03
N VAL A 279 20.08 -20.68 -13.99
CA VAL A 279 19.01 -20.57 -15.00
C VAL A 279 19.65 -20.25 -16.36
N ASP A 280 20.05 -21.30 -17.08
CA ASP A 280 20.54 -21.20 -18.46
C ASP A 280 19.41 -21.28 -19.50
N ALA A 281 19.76 -21.12 -20.78
CA ALA A 281 18.81 -21.05 -21.90
C ALA A 281 17.97 -22.32 -22.14
N SER A 282 18.29 -23.46 -21.52
CA SER A 282 17.46 -24.67 -21.53
C SER A 282 16.36 -24.67 -20.45
N SER A 283 16.48 -23.81 -19.44
CA SER A 283 15.52 -23.73 -18.33
C SER A 283 14.16 -23.20 -18.78
N PRO A 284 13.03 -23.82 -18.39
CA PRO A 284 11.68 -23.33 -18.72
C PRO A 284 11.36 -21.96 -18.08
N TYR A 285 12.22 -21.47 -17.18
CA TYR A 285 12.11 -20.17 -16.52
C TYR A 285 13.04 -19.10 -17.12
N TYR A 286 13.92 -19.44 -18.07
CA TYR A 286 14.96 -18.56 -18.60
C TYR A 286 14.44 -17.20 -19.08
N ARG A 287 13.49 -17.21 -20.02
CA ARG A 287 12.91 -15.97 -20.58
C ARG A 287 12.31 -15.08 -19.48
N ALA A 288 11.56 -15.68 -18.56
CA ALA A 288 10.91 -14.94 -17.48
C ALA A 288 11.92 -14.36 -16.47
N ALA A 289 12.97 -15.09 -16.11
CA ALA A 289 14.00 -14.61 -15.20
C ALA A 289 14.83 -13.47 -15.81
N GLU A 290 15.20 -13.58 -17.08
CA GLU A 290 15.91 -12.53 -17.84
C GLU A 290 15.01 -11.31 -18.12
N ALA A 291 13.72 -11.51 -18.40
CA ALA A 291 12.74 -10.43 -18.54
C ALA A 291 12.56 -9.66 -17.21
N LEU A 292 12.39 -10.37 -16.09
CA LEU A 292 12.34 -9.75 -14.76
C LEU A 292 13.63 -8.97 -14.45
N TYR A 293 14.80 -9.52 -14.81
CA TYR A 293 16.09 -8.82 -14.66
C TYR A 293 16.16 -7.53 -15.51
N ALA A 294 15.70 -7.56 -16.76
CA ALA A 294 15.63 -6.37 -17.62
C ALA A 294 14.69 -5.28 -17.06
N HIS A 295 13.68 -5.68 -16.28
CA HIS A 295 12.81 -4.80 -15.50
C HIS A 295 13.27 -4.60 -14.03
N TRP A 296 14.56 -4.81 -13.73
CA TRP A 296 15.19 -4.57 -12.42
C TRP A 296 14.61 -5.37 -11.23
N ILE A 297 13.87 -6.45 -11.51
CA ILE A 297 13.34 -7.39 -10.52
C ILE A 297 14.24 -8.63 -10.49
N ASP A 298 15.35 -8.56 -9.74
CA ASP A 298 16.35 -9.64 -9.71
C ASP A 298 16.46 -10.40 -8.38
N SER A 299 17.25 -11.47 -8.36
CA SER A 299 17.33 -12.38 -7.21
C SER A 299 17.91 -11.79 -5.92
N SER A 300 18.52 -10.60 -5.95
CA SER A 300 18.87 -9.84 -4.74
C SER A 300 17.64 -9.45 -3.91
N LEU A 301 16.45 -9.42 -4.51
CA LEU A 301 15.18 -9.24 -3.83
C LEU A 301 14.83 -10.40 -2.90
N TRP A 302 15.32 -11.61 -3.17
CA TRP A 302 14.98 -12.82 -2.42
C TRP A 302 15.61 -12.82 -1.01
N ASP A 303 16.93 -12.81 -0.97
CA ASP A 303 17.78 -13.03 0.20
C ASP A 303 19.16 -12.40 -0.08
N PHE A 304 19.97 -12.15 0.96
CA PHE A 304 21.27 -11.48 0.79
C PHE A 304 22.34 -12.37 0.14
N ASN A 305 22.17 -13.69 0.19
CA ASN A 305 23.10 -14.65 -0.39
C ASN A 305 22.70 -15.00 -1.83
N CYS A 306 22.70 -14.00 -2.72
CA CYS A 306 22.14 -14.08 -4.07
C CYS A 306 23.19 -14.29 -5.19
N TYR A 307 24.44 -14.61 -4.86
CA TYR A 307 25.54 -14.77 -5.82
C TYR A 307 26.12 -16.19 -5.83
N ALA A 308 26.64 -16.60 -6.99
CA ALA A 308 27.42 -17.80 -7.20
C ALA A 308 28.93 -17.54 -7.05
N ALA A 309 29.73 -18.60 -7.00
CA ALA A 309 31.19 -18.52 -6.87
C ALA A 309 31.89 -17.86 -8.09
N ASP A 310 31.22 -17.78 -9.24
CA ASP A 310 31.69 -17.08 -10.45
C ASP A 310 31.27 -15.59 -10.50
N GLY A 311 30.58 -15.10 -9.46
CA GLY A 311 30.08 -13.72 -9.36
C GLY A 311 28.76 -13.45 -10.08
N ARG A 312 28.18 -14.41 -10.81
CA ARG A 312 26.82 -14.28 -11.36
C ARG A 312 25.77 -14.44 -10.27
N LYS A 313 24.53 -14.06 -10.55
CA LYS A 313 23.42 -14.19 -9.58
C LYS A 313 22.92 -15.64 -9.52
N MET A 314 22.32 -16.01 -8.39
CA MET A 314 21.58 -17.27 -8.21
C MET A 314 20.10 -16.94 -8.12
N PHE A 315 19.28 -17.46 -9.04
CA PHE A 315 17.85 -17.22 -9.08
C PHE A 315 17.08 -18.17 -8.13
N ARG A 316 17.53 -19.43 -8.07
CA ARG A 316 16.95 -20.58 -7.35
C ARG A 316 15.50 -20.86 -7.75
N PRO A 317 15.24 -21.22 -9.03
CA PRO A 317 13.89 -21.24 -9.60
C PRO A 317 12.89 -22.12 -8.83
N ASP A 318 13.33 -23.24 -8.25
CA ASP A 318 12.45 -24.23 -7.61
C ASP A 318 12.18 -23.95 -6.13
N ILE A 319 12.83 -22.95 -5.52
CA ILE A 319 12.56 -22.56 -4.13
C ILE A 319 11.23 -21.78 -4.07
N PRO A 320 10.36 -22.02 -3.07
CA PRO A 320 9.16 -21.22 -2.83
C PRO A 320 9.45 -19.71 -2.70
N VAL A 321 8.54 -18.89 -3.23
CA VAL A 321 8.53 -17.44 -3.00
C VAL A 321 7.66 -17.14 -1.77
N THR A 322 8.13 -16.31 -0.83
CA THR A 322 7.28 -15.94 0.33
C THR A 322 6.23 -14.91 -0.07
N ARG A 323 5.13 -14.83 0.69
CA ARG A 323 4.07 -13.82 0.49
C ARG A 323 4.61 -12.39 0.41
N ALA A 324 5.60 -12.06 1.24
CA ALA A 324 6.27 -10.76 1.20
C ALA A 324 7.20 -10.57 -0.01
N GLN A 325 7.90 -11.63 -0.47
CA GLN A 325 8.68 -11.56 -1.70
C GLN A 325 7.77 -11.30 -2.91
N PHE A 326 6.61 -11.97 -2.99
CA PHE A 326 5.65 -11.72 -4.07
C PHE A 326 5.02 -10.31 -4.00
N ALA A 327 4.73 -9.80 -2.79
CA ALA A 327 4.33 -8.41 -2.60
C ALA A 327 5.39 -7.42 -3.12
N GLN A 328 6.67 -7.69 -2.86
CA GLN A 328 7.77 -6.88 -3.39
C GLN A 328 7.89 -6.97 -4.92
N MET A 329 7.65 -8.15 -5.52
CA MET A 329 7.62 -8.31 -6.99
C MET A 329 6.49 -7.50 -7.63
N LEU A 330 5.26 -7.60 -7.11
CA LEU A 330 4.11 -6.83 -7.62
C LEU A 330 4.35 -5.32 -7.50
N PHE A 331 4.84 -4.87 -6.35
CA PHE A 331 5.14 -3.46 -6.11
C PHE A 331 6.24 -2.92 -7.04
N LEU A 332 7.29 -3.69 -7.32
CA LEU A 332 8.32 -3.25 -8.27
C LEU A 332 7.80 -3.28 -9.71
N ALA A 333 7.03 -4.30 -10.09
CA ALA A 333 6.44 -4.38 -11.43
C ALA A 333 5.48 -3.22 -11.73
N HIS A 334 4.79 -2.70 -10.70
CA HIS A 334 4.05 -1.44 -10.74
C HIS A 334 4.89 -0.27 -11.31
N LEU A 335 6.17 -0.15 -10.93
CA LEU A 335 7.01 1.00 -11.31
C LEU A 335 7.38 1.02 -12.80
N HIS A 336 7.26 -0.12 -13.50
CA HIS A 336 7.83 -0.30 -14.84
C HIS A 336 6.82 -0.25 -16.00
N ILE A 337 5.51 -0.21 -15.74
CA ILE A 337 4.48 -0.23 -16.82
C ILE A 337 3.25 0.68 -16.59
N GLY A 338 3.20 1.46 -15.50
CA GLY A 338 2.14 2.48 -15.33
C GLY A 338 0.74 1.91 -14.96
N PRO A 339 -0.31 2.14 -15.77
CA PRO A 339 -1.69 2.32 -15.26
C PRO A 339 -2.39 1.11 -14.63
N LEU A 340 -1.85 -0.11 -14.75
CA LEU A 340 -2.36 -1.31 -14.08
C LEU A 340 -2.57 -1.16 -12.55
N PHE A 341 -1.88 -0.18 -11.96
CA PHE A 341 -1.78 0.07 -10.52
C PHE A 341 -2.20 1.50 -10.13
N PHE A 342 -2.87 2.23 -11.01
CA PHE A 342 -3.36 3.59 -10.75
C PHE A 342 -4.79 3.54 -10.18
N ASP A 343 -5.02 4.23 -9.07
CA ASP A 343 -6.30 4.18 -8.35
C ASP A 343 -7.16 5.45 -8.56
N GLN A 344 -6.57 6.50 -9.15
CA GLN A 344 -7.27 7.72 -9.58
C GLN A 344 -6.95 8.06 -11.04
N PRO A 345 -7.88 8.68 -11.80
CA PRO A 345 -7.59 9.20 -13.14
C PRO A 345 -6.39 10.15 -13.19
N GLU A 346 -6.17 10.92 -12.12
CA GLU A 346 -5.06 11.85 -11.96
C GLU A 346 -3.67 11.15 -11.86
N ASP A 347 -3.59 9.90 -11.41
CA ASP A 347 -2.34 9.11 -11.42
C ASP A 347 -1.83 8.85 -12.85
N ARG A 348 -2.70 8.96 -13.88
CA ARG A 348 -2.31 8.83 -15.31
C ARG A 348 -1.42 9.96 -15.81
N ALA A 349 -1.34 11.09 -15.09
CA ALA A 349 -0.46 12.19 -15.46
C ALA A 349 1.00 11.86 -15.05
N PRO A 350 1.96 11.78 -15.98
CA PRO A 350 3.37 11.75 -15.60
C PRO A 350 3.69 13.07 -14.88
N ILE A 351 4.31 12.99 -13.69
CA ILE A 351 4.69 14.18 -12.93
C ILE A 351 5.48 15.12 -13.85
N PRO A 352 5.07 16.38 -14.02
CA PRO A 352 5.87 17.36 -14.76
C PRO A 352 7.19 17.58 -14.02
N ILE A 353 8.24 16.86 -14.42
CA ILE A 353 9.63 17.15 -14.02
C ILE A 353 10.07 18.38 -14.82
N THR A 354 9.41 19.51 -14.58
CA THR A 354 9.78 20.81 -15.11
C THR A 354 11.16 21.13 -14.54
N PRO A 355 12.21 21.23 -15.38
CA PRO A 355 13.53 21.58 -14.88
C PRO A 355 13.44 22.98 -14.26
N GLN A 356 13.83 23.12 -13.00
CA GLN A 356 13.95 24.44 -12.41
C GLN A 356 14.94 25.25 -13.25
N LYS A 357 14.48 26.40 -13.77
CA LYS A 357 15.40 27.50 -14.02
C LYS A 357 16.03 27.84 -12.66
N ARG A 358 17.36 27.75 -12.60
CA ARG A 358 18.16 28.20 -11.46
C ARG A 358 18.09 29.70 -11.32
#